data_AF-A0A0E3WZW5-F1
#
_entry.id   AF-A0A0E3WZW5-F1
#
_cell.length_a   1.000
_cell.length_b   1.000
_cell.length_c   1.000
_cell.angle_alpha   90.00
_cell.angle_beta   90.00
_cell.angle_gamma   90.00
#
_symmetry.space_group_name_H-M   'P 1'
#
loop_
_entity.id
_entity.type
_entity.pdbx_description
1 polymer ?
#
loop_
_entity_poly.entity_id
_entity_poly.type
_entity_poly.pdbx_seq_one_letter_code
_entity_poly.pdbx_strand_id
1 'polypeptide(L)'
;MISTFCITVKKLKIRLKNKNRLIKQVMKAQSFLLTFRHSRENMGTDIGDLLQKRKVELSDLTNQVVAIDAFNTLHQFLSIIRQRDGSPLVDSAGRVTSHLSGLLYRTASLVEAGVKPLFVFDGKPPDLKSETLNRRKEVRESSREKWENAKAVGDLESAYKYAQASSKVNQEIVEDSKYLLNVMGVPFVQAPCEGEAQAAHMVLKKDANCVASQDYDSFLFGAPIVVRNLAVTGKRKLPGKNMYVDVEPEKIELDETLEALEITREQLIDIAICVGTDYNKGLEKVGPKTALKLIKKHGDIYSVLNEKKAEIEAVDQIRDIFLHPEVTDDYKIRWEKPDSEKLLEFLCEGHDFSIDRVGKAAERLKTASGARQKTLDQWF
;
A
#
# COMPACT_ATOMS: atom_id res chain seq x y z
N MET A 1 54.11 38.19 19.23
CA MET A 1 53.41 37.43 18.16
C MET A 1 52.63 36.18 18.65
N ILE A 2 52.93 35.60 19.82
CA ILE A 2 52.30 34.32 20.27
C ILE A 2 50.88 34.49 20.88
N SER A 3 50.59 35.64 21.50
CA SER A 3 49.31 35.90 22.18
C SER A 3 48.10 36.01 21.23
N THR A 4 48.27 36.69 20.09
CA THR A 4 47.20 36.93 19.10
C THR A 4 46.79 35.65 18.35
N PHE A 5 47.71 34.70 18.18
CA PHE A 5 47.45 33.42 17.52
C PHE A 5 46.59 32.49 18.41
N CYS A 6 46.85 32.49 19.73
CA CYS A 6 46.13 31.65 20.69
C CYS A 6 44.66 32.08 20.87
N ILE A 7 44.38 33.39 20.83
CA ILE A 7 43.02 33.94 20.88
C ILE A 7 42.24 33.59 19.59
N THR A 8 42.90 33.63 18.44
CA THR A 8 42.30 33.29 17.15
C THR A 8 41.92 31.81 17.07
N VAL A 9 42.77 30.91 17.56
CA VAL A 9 42.49 29.46 17.62
C VAL A 9 41.37 29.13 18.61
N LYS A 10 41.29 29.80 19.77
CA LYS A 10 40.18 29.63 20.73
C LYS A 10 38.85 30.10 20.13
N LYS A 11 38.82 31.25 19.44
CA LYS A 11 37.61 31.73 18.73
C LYS A 11 37.20 30.78 17.59
N LEU A 12 38.15 30.18 16.88
CA LEU A 12 37.87 29.19 15.83
C LEU A 12 37.26 27.91 16.40
N LYS A 13 37.81 27.38 17.51
CA LYS A 13 37.29 26.18 18.18
C LYS A 13 35.87 26.39 18.73
N ILE A 14 35.55 27.57 19.27
CA ILE A 14 34.19 27.90 19.74
C ILE A 14 33.21 27.99 18.56
N ARG A 15 33.62 28.62 17.45
CA ARG A 15 32.81 28.65 16.21
C ARG A 15 32.54 27.25 15.65
N LEU A 16 33.54 26.37 15.62
CA LEU A 16 33.40 24.97 15.19
C LEU A 16 32.46 24.18 16.11
N LYS A 17 32.55 24.36 17.44
CA LYS A 17 31.68 23.69 18.41
C LYS A 17 30.22 24.14 18.28
N ASN A 18 29.99 25.44 18.07
CA ASN A 18 28.65 25.97 17.81
C ASN A 18 28.10 25.53 16.45
N LYS A 19 28.93 25.44 15.41
CA LYS A 19 28.52 24.92 14.09
C LYS A 19 28.13 23.44 14.18
N ASN A 20 28.86 22.61 14.92
CA ASN A 20 28.51 21.20 15.16
C ASN A 20 27.24 21.02 16.01
N ARG A 21 26.98 21.92 16.97
CA ARG A 21 25.75 21.91 17.76
C ARG A 21 24.54 22.33 16.92
N LEU A 22 24.71 23.31 16.04
CA LEU A 22 23.71 23.75 15.07
C LEU A 22 23.44 22.65 14.03
N ILE A 23 24.47 21.98 13.52
CA ILE A 23 24.31 20.82 12.60
C ILE A 23 23.59 19.68 13.31
N LYS A 24 23.90 19.38 14.58
CA LYS A 24 23.15 18.36 15.35
C LYS A 24 21.71 18.77 15.63
N GLN A 25 21.42 20.05 15.85
CA GLN A 25 20.05 20.56 15.99
C GLN A 25 19.29 20.55 14.66
N VAL A 26 19.94 20.91 13.55
CA VAL A 26 19.39 20.85 12.19
C VAL A 26 19.18 19.40 11.77
N MET A 27 20.06 18.47 12.14
CA MET A 27 19.88 17.04 11.89
C MET A 27 18.82 16.41 12.79
N LYS A 28 18.69 16.84 14.06
CA LYS A 28 17.56 16.46 14.91
C LYS A 28 16.25 17.04 14.38
N ALA A 29 16.24 18.28 13.92
CA ALA A 29 15.08 18.91 13.30
C ALA A 29 14.75 18.30 11.93
N GLN A 30 15.75 17.89 11.13
CA GLN A 30 15.57 17.15 9.87
C GLN A 30 15.08 15.74 10.12
N SER A 31 15.55 15.07 11.17
CA SER A 31 15.02 13.77 11.61
C SER A 31 13.59 13.91 12.09
N PHE A 32 13.25 14.97 12.83
CA PHE A 32 11.91 15.28 13.31
C PHE A 32 10.95 15.70 12.17
N LEU A 33 11.46 16.43 11.17
CA LEU A 33 10.75 16.76 9.92
C LEU A 33 10.65 15.58 8.95
N LEU A 34 11.55 14.58 9.03
CA LEU A 34 11.42 13.32 8.29
C LEU A 34 10.27 12.48 8.87
N THR A 35 10.09 12.50 10.19
CA THR A 35 8.92 11.88 10.84
C THR A 35 7.63 12.65 10.54
N PHE A 36 7.69 13.98 10.43
CA PHE A 36 6.52 14.83 10.14
C PHE A 36 6.11 14.93 8.67
N ARG A 37 6.73 14.14 7.77
CA ARG A 37 6.37 14.05 6.34
C ARG A 37 5.84 12.68 5.92
N HIS A 38 5.41 11.88 6.89
CA HIS A 38 4.68 10.63 6.68
C HIS A 38 3.17 10.81 6.48
N SER A 39 2.69 12.02 6.17
CA SER A 39 1.34 12.18 5.58
C SER A 39 1.33 11.68 4.12
N ARG A 40 1.70 10.41 3.92
CA ARG A 40 1.09 9.64 2.87
C ARG A 40 -0.35 9.46 3.29
N GLU A 41 -1.24 9.45 2.32
CA GLU A 41 -2.60 8.94 2.48
C GLU A 41 -2.46 7.48 2.93
N ASN A 42 -2.29 7.23 4.23
CA ASN A 42 -2.47 5.91 4.78
C ASN A 42 -3.95 5.61 4.59
N MET A 43 -4.26 4.70 3.68
CA MET A 43 -5.62 4.22 3.44
C MET A 43 -6.00 3.10 4.41
N GLY A 44 -5.19 2.89 5.46
CA GLY A 44 -5.42 1.95 6.55
C GLY A 44 -4.77 2.41 7.86
N THR A 45 -4.64 1.50 8.81
CA THR A 45 -4.21 1.79 10.19
C THR A 45 -2.72 2.17 10.28
N ASP A 46 -2.38 3.27 10.94
CA ASP A 46 -0.99 3.75 11.08
C ASP A 46 -0.17 2.98 12.15
N ILE A 47 -0.10 1.66 12.08
CA ILE A 47 0.72 0.84 13.01
C ILE A 47 2.12 0.51 12.48
N GLY A 48 2.50 1.05 11.32
CA GLY A 48 3.71 0.67 10.59
C GLY A 48 5.03 0.89 11.32
N ASP A 49 5.04 1.78 12.32
CA ASP A 49 6.19 2.09 13.18
C ASP A 49 6.48 1.00 14.22
N LEU A 50 5.54 0.09 14.46
CA LEU A 50 5.68 -1.02 15.41
C LEU A 50 6.21 -2.30 14.75
N LEU A 51 6.07 -2.43 13.43
CA LEU A 51 6.30 -3.67 12.71
C LEU A 51 7.78 -3.86 12.34
N GLN A 52 8.27 -5.09 12.43
CA GLN A 52 9.63 -5.47 12.04
C GLN A 52 9.69 -5.67 10.52
N LYS A 53 10.47 -4.84 9.82
CA LYS A 53 10.57 -4.82 8.35
C LYS A 53 11.90 -5.38 7.90
N ARG A 54 11.85 -6.36 6.99
CA ARG A 54 13.03 -6.91 6.32
C ARG A 54 12.97 -6.60 4.84
N LYS A 55 14.09 -6.21 4.25
CA LYS A 55 14.19 -6.04 2.80
C LYS A 55 14.24 -7.40 2.14
N VAL A 56 13.52 -7.56 1.04
CA VAL A 56 13.57 -8.76 0.21
C VAL A 56 13.67 -8.38 -1.26
N GLU A 57 14.21 -9.29 -2.06
CA GLU A 57 14.25 -9.17 -3.51
C GLU A 57 13.03 -9.86 -4.14
N LEU A 58 12.73 -9.50 -5.40
CA LEU A 58 11.63 -10.14 -6.11
C LEU A 58 11.89 -11.63 -6.38
N SER A 59 13.16 -12.02 -6.49
CA SER A 59 13.66 -13.39 -6.59
C SER A 59 13.31 -14.25 -5.36
N ASP A 60 13.19 -13.64 -4.17
CA ASP A 60 12.81 -14.36 -2.96
C ASP A 60 11.35 -14.85 -3.01
N LEU A 61 10.53 -14.26 -3.89
CA LEU A 61 9.12 -14.59 -4.10
C LEU A 61 8.91 -15.54 -5.30
N THR A 62 9.99 -16.01 -5.93
CA THR A 62 9.88 -16.95 -7.04
C THR A 62 9.17 -18.24 -6.59
N ASN A 63 8.23 -18.69 -7.41
CA ASN A 63 7.30 -19.80 -7.18
C ASN A 63 6.28 -19.63 -6.04
N GLN A 64 6.26 -18.47 -5.37
CA GLN A 64 5.27 -18.19 -4.33
C GLN A 64 3.96 -17.69 -4.94
N VAL A 65 2.84 -18.13 -4.37
CA VAL A 65 1.51 -17.58 -4.58
C VAL A 65 1.34 -16.36 -3.69
N VAL A 66 1.03 -15.22 -4.30
CA VAL A 66 0.91 -13.94 -3.58
C VAL A 66 -0.50 -13.41 -3.76
N ALA A 67 -1.22 -13.30 -2.65
CA ALA A 67 -2.55 -12.71 -2.60
C ALA A 67 -2.43 -11.18 -2.58
N ILE A 68 -2.73 -10.53 -3.69
CA ILE A 68 -2.58 -9.08 -3.89
C ILE A 68 -3.91 -8.40 -3.60
N ASP A 69 -3.93 -7.44 -2.69
CA ASP A 69 -5.08 -6.54 -2.54
C ASP A 69 -5.25 -5.71 -3.81
N ALA A 70 -6.37 -5.93 -4.51
CA ALA A 70 -6.65 -5.27 -5.76
C ALA A 70 -6.97 -3.79 -5.57
N PHE A 71 -7.77 -3.40 -4.57
CA PHE A 71 -8.15 -1.99 -4.38
C PHE A 71 -6.94 -1.15 -3.99
N ASN A 72 -6.14 -1.64 -3.04
CA ASN A 72 -4.90 -0.99 -2.64
C ASN A 72 -3.92 -0.84 -3.83
N THR A 73 -3.82 -1.86 -4.68
CA THR A 73 -2.96 -1.86 -5.88
C THR A 73 -3.47 -0.92 -6.97
N LEU A 74 -4.77 -0.90 -7.26
CA LEU A 74 -5.38 0.00 -8.23
C LEU A 74 -5.22 1.46 -7.83
N HIS A 75 -5.45 1.78 -6.55
CA HIS A 75 -5.22 3.11 -6.01
C HIS A 75 -3.75 3.54 -6.18
N GLN A 76 -2.79 2.64 -5.94
CA GLN A 76 -1.38 2.92 -6.21
C GLN A 76 -1.11 3.23 -7.68
N PHE A 77 -1.65 2.43 -8.61
CA PHE A 77 -1.48 2.68 -10.04
C PHE A 77 -2.08 4.04 -10.46
N LEU A 78 -3.28 4.37 -10.00
CA LEU A 78 -3.91 5.67 -10.26
C LEU A 78 -3.12 6.85 -9.66
N SER A 79 -2.46 6.65 -8.52
CA SER A 79 -1.66 7.68 -7.87
C SER A 79 -0.29 7.87 -8.53
N ILE A 80 0.36 6.78 -8.93
CA ILE A 80 1.76 6.77 -9.40
C ILE A 80 1.85 6.95 -10.92
N ILE A 81 0.99 6.27 -11.69
CA ILE A 81 1.07 6.24 -13.15
C ILE A 81 0.32 7.45 -13.69
N ARG A 82 1.05 8.54 -13.85
CA ARG A 82 0.54 9.84 -14.31
C ARG A 82 1.46 10.43 -15.37
N GLN A 83 0.90 11.35 -16.14
CA GLN A 83 1.65 12.20 -17.04
C GLN A 83 2.53 13.18 -16.25
N ARG A 84 3.43 13.86 -16.96
CA ARG A 84 4.39 14.81 -16.34
C ARG A 84 3.71 16.01 -15.68
N ASP A 85 2.52 16.37 -16.14
CA ASP A 85 1.69 17.44 -15.60
C ASP A 85 0.81 16.97 -14.41
N GLY A 86 0.88 15.69 -14.04
CA GLY A 86 0.08 15.09 -12.97
C GLY A 86 -1.31 14.62 -13.37
N SER A 87 -1.70 14.83 -14.64
CA SER A 87 -2.92 14.24 -15.17
C SER A 87 -2.80 12.72 -15.23
N PRO A 88 -3.90 11.97 -15.02
CA PRO A 88 -3.90 10.53 -15.24
C PRO A 88 -3.65 10.19 -16.72
N LEU A 89 -3.25 8.95 -16.99
CA LEU A 89 -3.31 8.43 -18.36
C LEU A 89 -4.78 8.28 -18.75
N VAL A 90 -5.11 8.77 -19.94
CA VAL A 90 -6.46 8.70 -20.51
C VAL A 90 -6.40 8.20 -21.94
N ASP A 91 -7.48 7.57 -22.38
CA ASP A 91 -7.71 7.24 -23.80
C ASP A 91 -8.37 8.42 -24.55
N SER A 92 -8.64 8.23 -25.85
CA SER A 92 -9.30 9.21 -26.72
C SER A 92 -10.73 9.56 -26.29
N ALA A 93 -11.41 8.66 -25.57
CA ALA A 93 -12.73 8.89 -24.98
C ALA A 93 -12.65 9.61 -23.62
N GLY A 94 -11.45 9.86 -23.10
CA GLY A 94 -11.21 10.52 -21.81
C GLY A 94 -11.35 9.60 -20.60
N ARG A 95 -11.42 8.27 -20.79
CA ARG A 95 -11.46 7.29 -19.69
C ARG A 95 -10.07 7.08 -19.12
N VAL A 96 -9.97 6.89 -17.81
CA VAL A 96 -8.69 6.76 -17.11
C VAL A 96 -8.10 5.37 -17.29
N THR A 97 -6.93 5.26 -17.94
CA THR A 97 -6.25 3.99 -18.26
C THR A 97 -5.02 3.69 -17.41
N SER A 98 -4.70 4.56 -16.44
CA SER A 98 -3.54 4.38 -15.54
C SER A 98 -3.54 3.03 -14.82
N HIS A 99 -4.72 2.55 -14.42
CA HIS A 99 -4.88 1.29 -13.70
C HIS A 99 -4.59 0.06 -14.61
N LEU A 100 -5.04 0.08 -15.87
CA LEU A 100 -4.77 -0.96 -16.87
C LEU A 100 -3.29 -1.06 -17.20
N SER A 101 -2.64 0.09 -17.37
CA SER A 101 -1.20 0.15 -17.59
C SER A 101 -0.43 -0.48 -16.43
N GLY A 102 -0.78 -0.10 -15.19
CA GLY A 102 -0.20 -0.68 -13.98
C GLY A 102 -0.41 -2.18 -13.91
N LEU A 103 -1.65 -2.64 -14.07
CA LEU A 103 -2.01 -4.06 -14.03
C LEU A 103 -1.23 -4.87 -15.07
N LEU A 104 -1.22 -4.45 -16.33
CA LEU A 104 -0.54 -5.18 -17.40
C LEU A 104 0.95 -5.35 -17.09
N TYR A 105 1.66 -4.23 -16.98
CA TYR A 105 3.13 -4.27 -16.93
C TYR A 105 3.64 -4.79 -15.58
N ARG A 106 2.95 -4.47 -14.49
CA ARG A 106 3.35 -4.95 -13.16
C ARG A 106 3.12 -6.45 -13.04
N THR A 107 1.95 -6.91 -13.43
CA THR A 107 1.62 -8.34 -13.34
C THR A 107 2.51 -9.16 -14.27
N ALA A 108 2.79 -8.68 -15.49
CA ALA A 108 3.78 -9.30 -16.37
C ALA A 108 5.15 -9.45 -15.72
N SER A 109 5.65 -8.36 -15.10
CA SER A 109 6.93 -8.40 -14.39
C SER A 109 6.94 -9.38 -13.20
N LEU A 110 5.83 -9.52 -12.48
CA LEU A 110 5.70 -10.47 -11.37
C LEU A 110 5.73 -11.92 -11.90
N VAL A 111 4.94 -12.20 -12.93
CA VAL A 111 4.86 -13.53 -13.55
C VAL A 111 6.21 -13.95 -14.13
N GLU A 112 6.94 -13.02 -14.77
CA GLU A 112 8.30 -13.26 -15.28
C GLU A 112 9.32 -13.56 -14.19
N ALA A 113 9.22 -12.91 -13.03
CA ALA A 113 10.04 -13.23 -11.87
C ALA A 113 9.64 -14.55 -11.19
N GLY A 114 8.65 -15.25 -11.74
CA GLY A 114 8.12 -16.49 -11.21
C GLY A 114 7.20 -16.28 -10.00
N VAL A 115 6.71 -15.08 -9.72
CA VAL A 115 5.63 -14.92 -8.74
C VAL A 115 4.32 -15.45 -9.36
N LYS A 116 3.43 -16.00 -8.53
CA LYS A 116 2.08 -16.41 -8.93
C LYS A 116 1.06 -15.41 -8.34
N PRO A 117 0.78 -14.29 -9.03
CA PRO A 117 -0.11 -13.28 -8.51
C PRO A 117 -1.56 -13.78 -8.50
N LEU A 118 -2.28 -13.48 -7.42
CA LEU A 118 -3.69 -13.77 -7.23
C LEU A 118 -4.36 -12.51 -6.66
N PHE A 119 -5.23 -11.88 -7.43
CA PHE A 119 -5.84 -10.62 -6.99
C PHE A 119 -7.07 -10.86 -6.12
N VAL A 120 -7.26 -10.08 -5.08
CA VAL A 120 -8.43 -10.15 -4.20
C VAL A 120 -9.14 -8.80 -4.24
N PHE A 121 -10.39 -8.81 -4.70
CA PHE A 121 -11.23 -7.63 -4.80
C PHE A 121 -12.19 -7.54 -3.61
N ASP A 122 -12.39 -6.33 -3.10
CA ASP A 122 -13.38 -6.04 -2.05
C ASP A 122 -14.81 -6.33 -2.52
N GLY A 123 -15.62 -6.83 -1.60
CA GLY A 123 -17.06 -6.98 -1.71
C GLY A 123 -17.81 -5.80 -1.12
N LYS A 124 -18.90 -6.07 -0.41
CA LYS A 124 -19.71 -5.01 0.20
C LYS A 124 -19.05 -4.56 1.51
N PRO A 125 -18.74 -3.27 1.69
CA PRO A 125 -18.14 -2.79 2.93
C PRO A 125 -19.13 -2.89 4.11
N PRO A 126 -18.64 -3.03 5.36
CA PRO A 126 -19.50 -3.00 6.55
C PRO A 126 -20.15 -1.63 6.75
N ASP A 127 -21.33 -1.60 7.36
CA ASP A 127 -22.06 -0.33 7.62
C ASP A 127 -21.25 0.64 8.49
N LEU A 128 -20.43 0.13 9.42
CA LEU A 128 -19.52 0.91 10.26
C LEU A 128 -18.48 1.71 9.45
N LYS A 129 -18.19 1.31 8.20
CA LYS A 129 -17.25 2.02 7.32
C LYS A 129 -17.89 3.24 6.64
N SER A 130 -19.20 3.43 6.76
CA SER A 130 -19.95 4.49 6.07
C SER A 130 -19.46 5.91 6.37
N GLU A 131 -19.17 6.23 7.64
CA GLU A 131 -18.62 7.54 8.05
C GLU A 131 -17.27 7.80 7.38
N THR A 132 -16.36 6.81 7.44
CA THR A 132 -15.04 6.88 6.81
C THR A 132 -15.14 7.03 5.30
N LEU A 133 -16.04 6.30 4.65
CA LEU A 133 -16.28 6.42 3.21
C LEU A 133 -16.81 7.80 2.82
N ASN A 134 -17.70 8.40 3.62
CA ASN A 134 -18.19 9.76 3.38
C ASN A 134 -17.11 10.81 3.59
N ARG A 135 -16.32 10.72 4.66
CA ARG A 135 -15.16 11.58 4.88
C ARG A 135 -14.14 11.47 3.73
N ARG A 136 -13.89 10.26 3.24
CA ARG A 136 -13.03 10.03 2.06
C ARG A 136 -13.60 10.69 0.80
N LYS A 137 -14.93 10.69 0.60
CA LYS A 137 -15.57 11.40 -0.52
C LYS A 137 -15.37 12.92 -0.40
N GLU A 138 -15.60 13.50 0.76
CA GLU A 138 -15.42 14.94 1.00
C GLU A 138 -13.98 15.39 0.78
N VAL A 139 -13.00 14.63 1.27
CA VAL A 139 -11.57 14.91 1.06
C VAL A 139 -11.22 14.87 -0.43
N ARG A 140 -11.75 13.88 -1.17
CA ARG A 140 -11.53 13.77 -2.62
C ARG A 140 -12.14 14.93 -3.40
N GLU A 141 -13.36 15.34 -3.04
CA GLU A 141 -14.05 16.47 -3.66
C GLU A 141 -13.31 17.79 -3.41
N SER A 142 -12.94 18.06 -2.16
CA SER A 142 -12.11 19.23 -1.81
C SER A 142 -10.75 19.20 -2.53
N SER A 143 -10.17 18.02 -2.71
CA SER A 143 -8.90 17.86 -3.43
C SER A 143 -9.08 18.09 -4.93
N ARG A 144 -10.21 17.68 -5.52
CA ARG A 144 -10.54 17.93 -6.91
C ARG A 144 -10.68 19.43 -7.21
N GLU A 145 -11.38 20.17 -6.36
CA GLU A 145 -11.48 21.63 -6.47
C GLU A 145 -10.11 22.31 -6.37
N LYS A 146 -9.28 21.89 -5.40
CA LYS A 146 -7.91 22.40 -5.25
C LYS A 146 -7.03 22.06 -6.44
N TRP A 147 -7.22 20.90 -7.06
CA TRP A 147 -6.51 20.50 -8.27
C TRP A 147 -6.88 21.39 -9.46
N GLU A 148 -8.17 21.62 -9.71
CA GLU A 148 -8.65 22.48 -10.79
C GLU A 148 -8.12 23.92 -10.63
N ASN A 149 -8.17 24.45 -9.41
CA ASN A 149 -7.61 25.76 -9.09
C ASN A 149 -6.09 25.82 -9.28
N ALA A 150 -5.35 24.83 -8.79
CA ALA A 150 -3.89 24.77 -8.96
C ALA A 150 -3.48 24.66 -10.44
N LYS A 151 -4.26 23.91 -11.23
CA LYS A 151 -4.08 23.80 -12.69
C LYS A 151 -4.32 25.14 -13.39
N ALA A 152 -5.37 25.87 -13.00
CA ALA A 152 -5.69 27.19 -13.57
C ALA A 152 -4.59 28.24 -13.27
N VAL A 153 -3.98 28.18 -12.09
CA VAL A 153 -2.90 29.09 -11.67
C VAL A 153 -1.51 28.64 -12.17
N GLY A 154 -1.40 27.46 -12.78
CA GLY A 154 -0.14 26.92 -13.29
C GLY A 154 0.81 26.39 -12.22
N ASP A 155 0.32 26.16 -11.00
CA ASP A 155 1.09 25.50 -9.93
C ASP A 155 1.07 23.98 -10.15
N LEU A 156 2.00 23.51 -10.99
CA LEU A 156 2.12 22.11 -11.36
C LEU A 156 2.43 21.19 -10.15
N GLU A 157 3.11 21.69 -9.12
CA GLU A 157 3.49 20.88 -7.95
C GLU A 157 2.28 20.62 -7.05
N SER A 158 1.52 21.67 -6.72
CA SER A 158 0.28 21.52 -5.98
C SER A 158 -0.78 20.77 -6.78
N ALA A 159 -0.87 21.03 -8.09
CA ALA A 159 -1.78 20.30 -8.98
C ALA A 159 -1.50 18.80 -8.96
N TYR A 160 -0.23 18.39 -9.05
CA TYR A 160 0.15 16.97 -8.97
C TYR A 160 -0.29 16.34 -7.65
N LYS A 161 -0.04 17.01 -6.52
CA LYS A 161 -0.43 16.52 -5.18
C LYS A 161 -1.95 16.36 -5.05
N TYR A 162 -2.72 17.37 -5.45
CA TYR A 162 -4.18 17.33 -5.34
C TYR A 162 -4.82 16.34 -6.33
N ALA A 163 -4.20 16.12 -7.49
CA ALA A 163 -4.64 15.13 -8.46
C ALA A 163 -4.46 13.69 -7.94
N GLN A 164 -3.41 13.42 -7.15
CA GLN A 164 -3.23 12.13 -6.48
C GLN A 164 -4.34 11.88 -5.46
N ALA A 165 -4.64 12.88 -4.64
CA ALA A 165 -5.64 12.81 -3.57
C ALA A 165 -7.09 12.69 -4.07
N SER A 166 -7.37 13.12 -5.31
CA SER A 166 -8.72 13.07 -5.90
C SER A 166 -9.06 11.75 -6.58
N SER A 167 -8.08 10.84 -6.77
CA SER A 167 -8.32 9.58 -7.48
C SER A 167 -9.31 8.66 -6.77
N LYS A 168 -10.27 8.14 -7.54
CA LYS A 168 -11.28 7.18 -7.09
C LYS A 168 -11.23 5.93 -7.95
N VAL A 169 -11.23 4.77 -7.31
CA VAL A 169 -11.56 3.50 -7.96
C VAL A 169 -13.10 3.44 -8.05
N ASN A 170 -13.63 3.47 -9.27
CA ASN A 170 -15.06 3.32 -9.55
C ASN A 170 -15.34 1.89 -10.04
N GLN A 171 -16.62 1.58 -10.26
CA GLN A 171 -17.03 0.25 -10.70
C GLN A 171 -16.47 -0.10 -12.08
N GLU A 172 -16.46 0.85 -13.02
CA GLU A 172 -15.86 0.68 -14.35
C GLU A 172 -14.39 0.25 -14.28
N ILE A 173 -13.56 0.94 -13.47
CA ILE A 173 -12.16 0.58 -13.22
C ILE A 173 -12.05 -0.85 -12.68
N VAL A 174 -12.95 -1.27 -11.79
CA VAL A 174 -12.93 -2.63 -11.22
C VAL A 174 -13.29 -3.68 -12.29
N GLU A 175 -14.31 -3.41 -13.11
CA GLU A 175 -14.75 -4.29 -14.18
C GLU A 175 -13.68 -4.43 -15.27
N ASP A 176 -13.11 -3.32 -15.73
CA ASP A 176 -12.00 -3.31 -16.70
C ASP A 176 -10.77 -4.03 -16.16
N SER A 177 -10.47 -3.86 -14.86
CA SER A 177 -9.38 -4.56 -14.18
C SER A 177 -9.60 -6.07 -14.14
N LYS A 178 -10.81 -6.52 -13.79
CA LYS A 178 -11.15 -7.95 -13.77
C LYS A 178 -11.11 -8.56 -15.16
N TYR A 179 -11.62 -7.84 -16.16
CA TYR A 179 -11.56 -8.27 -17.55
C TYR A 179 -10.11 -8.43 -18.03
N LEU A 180 -9.26 -7.43 -17.76
CA LEU A 180 -7.84 -7.50 -18.11
C LEU A 180 -7.14 -8.69 -17.44
N LEU A 181 -7.35 -8.89 -16.13
CA LEU A 181 -6.76 -10.03 -15.39
C LEU A 181 -7.19 -11.38 -15.98
N ASN A 182 -8.47 -11.52 -16.35
CA ASN A 182 -9.00 -12.72 -16.99
C ASN A 182 -8.32 -12.99 -18.34
N VAL A 183 -8.19 -11.96 -19.19
CA VAL A 183 -7.51 -12.07 -20.50
C VAL A 183 -6.01 -12.36 -20.33
N MET A 184 -5.39 -11.88 -19.25
CA MET A 184 -4.01 -12.19 -18.89
C MET A 184 -3.82 -13.61 -18.32
N GLY A 185 -4.90 -14.35 -18.06
CA GLY A 185 -4.86 -15.68 -17.43
C GLY A 185 -4.51 -15.65 -15.94
N VAL A 186 -4.75 -14.52 -15.27
CA VAL A 186 -4.43 -14.31 -13.86
C VAL A 186 -5.70 -14.42 -13.01
N PRO A 187 -5.76 -15.34 -12.03
CA PRO A 187 -6.94 -15.53 -11.21
C PRO A 187 -7.17 -14.32 -10.29
N PHE A 188 -8.45 -14.10 -10.00
CA PHE A 188 -8.88 -13.18 -8.96
C PHE A 188 -10.01 -13.78 -8.12
N VAL A 189 -10.13 -13.32 -6.88
CA VAL A 189 -11.19 -13.70 -5.94
C VAL A 189 -12.01 -12.47 -5.58
N GLN A 190 -13.32 -12.66 -5.49
CA GLN A 190 -14.24 -11.66 -4.97
C GLN A 190 -14.46 -11.94 -3.47
N ALA A 191 -13.96 -11.07 -2.60
CA ALA A 191 -14.25 -11.16 -1.17
C ALA A 191 -15.74 -10.86 -0.92
N PRO A 192 -16.34 -11.45 0.12
CA PRO A 192 -17.69 -11.07 0.54
C PRO A 192 -17.70 -9.65 1.14
N CYS A 193 -16.63 -9.29 1.84
CA CYS A 193 -16.46 -8.01 2.50
C CYS A 193 -15.08 -7.39 2.18
N GLU A 194 -14.13 -7.35 3.11
CA GLU A 194 -12.81 -6.73 2.90
C GLU A 194 -11.84 -7.66 2.14
N GLY A 195 -11.18 -7.15 1.09
CA GLY A 195 -10.21 -7.90 0.30
C GLY A 195 -8.98 -8.30 1.10
N GLU A 196 -8.49 -7.44 2.00
CA GLU A 196 -7.36 -7.76 2.88
C GLU A 196 -7.67 -8.90 3.85
N ALA A 197 -8.91 -8.97 4.36
CA ALA A 197 -9.34 -10.05 5.23
C ALA A 197 -9.40 -11.38 4.47
N GLN A 198 -9.97 -11.37 3.28
CA GLN A 198 -9.99 -12.55 2.40
C GLN A 198 -8.57 -12.99 2.01
N ALA A 199 -7.67 -12.05 1.70
CA ALA A 199 -6.27 -12.35 1.40
C ALA A 199 -5.55 -12.98 2.61
N ALA A 200 -5.75 -12.44 3.81
CA ALA A 200 -5.22 -13.00 5.05
C ALA A 200 -5.72 -14.44 5.28
N HIS A 201 -7.03 -14.69 5.11
CA HIS A 201 -7.64 -16.01 5.22
C HIS A 201 -7.04 -17.03 4.24
N MET A 202 -6.84 -16.64 2.98
CA MET A 202 -6.22 -17.49 1.97
C MET A 202 -4.77 -17.87 2.32
N VAL A 203 -4.01 -16.97 2.93
CA VAL A 203 -2.65 -17.27 3.41
C VAL A 203 -2.69 -18.19 4.63
N LEU A 204 -3.61 -17.97 5.57
CA LEU A 204 -3.80 -18.86 6.73
C LEU A 204 -4.17 -20.29 6.31
N LYS A 205 -5.00 -20.43 5.27
CA LYS A 205 -5.34 -21.72 4.65
C LYS A 205 -4.23 -22.35 3.81
N LYS A 206 -3.13 -21.62 3.57
CA LYS A 206 -2.00 -22.03 2.71
C LYS A 206 -2.36 -22.15 1.22
N ASP A 207 -3.45 -21.52 0.80
CA ASP A 207 -3.82 -21.35 -0.61
C ASP A 207 -2.97 -20.24 -1.27
N ALA A 208 -2.42 -19.33 -0.45
CA ALA A 208 -1.38 -18.37 -0.79
C ALA A 208 -0.23 -18.40 0.23
N ASN A 209 0.95 -17.90 -0.15
CA ASN A 209 2.13 -17.86 0.71
C ASN A 209 2.27 -16.55 1.50
N CYS A 210 1.84 -15.43 0.93
CA CYS A 210 1.85 -14.13 1.59
C CYS A 210 0.82 -13.18 0.97
N VAL A 211 0.46 -12.14 1.72
CA VAL A 211 -0.37 -11.03 1.24
C VAL A 211 0.54 -9.95 0.67
N ALA A 212 0.12 -9.28 -0.41
CA ALA A 212 0.77 -8.08 -0.90
C ALA A 212 -0.17 -6.87 -0.81
N SER A 213 0.18 -5.94 0.08
CA SER A 213 -0.53 -4.68 0.27
C SER A 213 0.42 -3.59 0.76
N GLN A 214 0.04 -2.32 0.60
CA GLN A 214 0.67 -1.17 1.25
C GLN A 214 0.03 -0.79 2.57
N ASP A 215 -1.12 -1.35 2.92
CA ASP A 215 -1.71 -1.11 4.22
C ASP A 215 -1.23 -2.18 5.20
N TYR A 216 -1.62 -2.03 6.47
CA TYR A 216 -1.22 -2.93 7.54
C TYR A 216 -2.42 -3.70 8.11
N ASP A 217 -3.61 -3.51 7.55
CA ASP A 217 -4.85 -4.06 8.12
C ASP A 217 -4.90 -5.59 7.96
N SER A 218 -4.23 -6.13 6.93
CA SER A 218 -4.01 -7.56 6.72
C SER A 218 -3.40 -8.24 7.96
N PHE A 219 -2.54 -7.56 8.72
CA PHE A 219 -2.00 -8.09 9.98
C PHE A 219 -3.06 -8.16 11.09
N LEU A 220 -3.98 -7.20 11.12
CA LEU A 220 -5.10 -7.19 12.05
C LEU A 220 -6.03 -8.38 11.77
N PHE A 221 -6.25 -8.71 10.50
CA PHE A 221 -6.96 -9.92 10.06
C PHE A 221 -6.16 -11.22 10.24
N GLY A 222 -4.91 -11.14 10.68
CA GLY A 222 -4.09 -12.32 11.01
C GLY A 222 -3.21 -12.85 9.88
N ALA A 223 -2.94 -12.07 8.83
CA ALA A 223 -1.99 -12.45 7.80
C ALA A 223 -0.60 -12.74 8.41
N PRO A 224 -0.05 -13.96 8.28
CA PRO A 224 1.25 -14.30 8.85
C PRO A 224 2.41 -13.53 8.19
N ILE A 225 2.31 -13.29 6.89
CA ILE A 225 3.35 -12.65 6.08
C ILE A 225 2.71 -11.63 5.14
N VAL A 226 3.18 -10.38 5.19
CA VAL A 226 2.82 -9.33 4.22
C VAL A 226 4.07 -8.82 3.52
N VAL A 227 3.99 -8.69 2.21
CA VAL A 227 4.99 -8.09 1.34
C VAL A 227 4.49 -6.74 0.86
N ARG A 228 5.19 -5.67 1.23
CA ARG A 228 4.93 -4.31 0.78
C ARG A 228 5.78 -3.96 -0.42
N ASN A 229 5.43 -2.85 -1.08
CA ASN A 229 6.15 -2.30 -2.23
C ASN A 229 6.14 -3.17 -3.48
N LEU A 230 5.37 -4.26 -3.49
CA LEU A 230 5.28 -5.15 -4.64
C LEU A 230 4.63 -4.52 -5.87
N ALA A 231 3.85 -3.45 -5.75
CA ALA A 231 3.29 -2.72 -6.90
C ALA A 231 4.13 -1.52 -7.36
N VAL A 232 5.16 -1.12 -6.58
CA VAL A 232 5.86 0.18 -6.72
C VAL A 232 7.38 0.04 -6.88
N THR A 233 7.92 -1.17 -7.05
CA THR A 233 9.39 -1.35 -7.05
C THR A 233 10.09 -0.53 -8.13
N GLY A 234 11.25 0.02 -7.78
CA GLY A 234 12.11 0.82 -8.67
C GLY A 234 12.36 2.23 -8.16
N LYS A 235 12.77 3.14 -9.06
CA LYS A 235 13.13 4.52 -8.72
C LYS A 235 11.89 5.42 -8.67
N ARG A 236 11.52 5.86 -7.46
CA ARG A 236 10.45 6.82 -7.26
C ARG A 236 11.00 8.22 -7.01
N LYS A 237 10.57 9.21 -7.78
CA LYS A 237 10.87 10.62 -7.50
C LYS A 237 10.16 11.07 -6.23
N LEU A 238 10.85 11.73 -5.32
CA LEU A 238 10.23 12.32 -4.13
C LEU A 238 9.43 13.58 -4.53
N PRO A 239 8.18 13.74 -4.06
CA PRO A 239 7.43 14.98 -4.24
C PRO A 239 8.22 16.17 -3.68
N GLY A 240 8.34 17.24 -4.47
CA GLY A 240 9.06 18.46 -4.11
C GLY A 240 10.58 18.33 -3.95
N LYS A 241 11.19 17.23 -4.41
CA LYS A 241 12.65 17.06 -4.43
C LYS A 241 13.11 16.45 -5.75
N ASN A 242 14.22 16.93 -6.31
CA ASN A 242 14.91 16.31 -7.45
C ASN A 242 15.76 15.10 -6.99
N MET A 243 15.19 14.21 -6.18
CA MET A 243 15.83 12.98 -5.73
C MET A 243 14.93 11.80 -6.03
N TYR A 244 15.55 10.72 -6.50
CA TYR A 244 14.91 9.42 -6.66
C TYR A 244 15.28 8.53 -5.48
N VAL A 245 14.31 7.80 -4.96
CA VAL A 245 14.50 6.78 -3.92
C VAL A 245 14.22 5.43 -4.55
N ASP A 246 15.15 4.50 -4.40
CA ASP A 246 14.91 3.10 -4.73
C ASP A 246 13.91 2.53 -3.72
N VAL A 247 12.74 2.13 -4.22
CA VAL A 247 11.70 1.47 -3.46
C VAL A 247 11.90 -0.03 -3.64
N GLU A 248 12.33 -0.68 -2.57
CA GLU A 248 12.56 -2.12 -2.51
C GLU A 248 11.36 -2.82 -1.85
N PRO A 249 11.04 -4.08 -2.24
CA PRO A 249 10.10 -4.90 -1.51
C PRO A 249 10.48 -5.04 -0.03
N GLU A 250 9.48 -4.99 0.84
CA GLU A 250 9.64 -5.21 2.28
C GLU A 250 8.78 -6.39 2.70
N LYS A 251 9.38 -7.39 3.34
CA LYS A 251 8.66 -8.51 3.98
C LYS A 251 8.53 -8.20 5.46
N ILE A 252 7.34 -8.43 5.99
CA ILE A 252 7.02 -8.33 7.41
C ILE A 252 6.36 -9.64 7.81
N GLU A 253 6.83 -10.22 8.91
CA GLU A 253 6.28 -11.42 9.52
C GLU A 253 5.58 -11.03 10.82
N LEU A 254 4.34 -11.49 10.99
CA LEU A 254 3.49 -11.12 12.11
C LEU A 254 4.07 -11.64 13.43
N ASP A 255 4.43 -12.92 13.47
CA ASP A 255 4.94 -13.59 14.68
C ASP A 255 6.21 -12.91 15.21
N GLU A 256 7.18 -12.60 14.34
CA GLU A 256 8.40 -11.87 14.74
C GLU A 256 8.08 -10.52 15.38
N THR A 257 7.04 -9.84 14.89
CA THR A 257 6.61 -8.56 15.45
C THR A 257 5.90 -8.75 16.79
N LEU A 258 4.98 -9.71 16.89
CA LEU A 258 4.25 -10.00 18.12
C LEU A 258 5.20 -10.43 19.25
N GLU A 259 6.18 -11.28 18.94
CA GLU A 259 7.23 -11.71 19.86
C GLU A 259 8.11 -10.54 20.31
N ALA A 260 8.58 -9.71 19.38
CA ALA A 260 9.44 -8.56 19.71
C ALA A 260 8.73 -7.51 20.57
N LEU A 261 7.41 -7.37 20.43
CA LEU A 261 6.60 -6.44 21.20
C LEU A 261 6.04 -7.06 22.50
N GLU A 262 6.09 -8.39 22.62
CA GLU A 262 5.48 -9.20 23.69
C GLU A 262 3.97 -8.92 23.80
N ILE A 263 3.26 -8.99 22.67
CA ILE A 263 1.80 -8.79 22.61
C ILE A 263 1.13 -9.88 21.80
N THR A 264 -0.17 -10.08 22.01
CA THR A 264 -1.00 -10.97 21.18
C THR A 264 -1.56 -10.24 19.96
N ARG A 265 -2.11 -10.98 18.98
CA ARG A 265 -2.87 -10.38 17.87
C ARG A 265 -4.06 -9.56 18.36
N GLU A 266 -4.77 -10.02 19.39
CA GLU A 266 -5.88 -9.28 19.99
C GLU A 266 -5.42 -7.92 20.55
N GLN A 267 -4.26 -7.91 21.21
CA GLN A 267 -3.66 -6.66 21.68
C GLN A 267 -3.17 -5.77 20.54
N LEU A 268 -2.70 -6.34 19.43
CA LEU A 268 -2.37 -5.57 18.22
C LEU A 268 -3.61 -4.90 17.63
N ILE A 269 -4.76 -5.60 17.60
CA ILE A 269 -6.06 -5.04 17.20
C ILE A 269 -6.46 -3.91 18.16
N ASP A 270 -6.32 -4.09 19.46
CA ASP A 270 -6.62 -3.04 20.44
C ASP A 270 -5.74 -1.80 20.28
N ILE A 271 -4.46 -2.01 19.98
CA ILE A 271 -3.52 -0.93 19.65
C ILE A 271 -4.00 -0.19 18.41
N ALA A 272 -4.38 -0.92 17.35
CA ALA A 272 -4.90 -0.35 16.12
C ALA A 272 -6.17 0.49 16.35
N ILE A 273 -7.13 -0.03 17.12
CA ILE A 273 -8.35 0.71 17.47
C ILE A 273 -8.03 1.95 18.31
N CYS A 274 -7.06 1.88 19.23
CA CYS A 274 -6.62 3.06 19.99
C CYS A 274 -5.98 4.14 19.09
N VAL A 275 -5.26 3.75 18.04
CA VAL A 275 -4.64 4.68 17.07
C VAL A 275 -5.70 5.25 16.11
N GLY A 276 -6.68 4.43 15.74
CA GLY A 276 -7.70 4.73 14.75
C GLY A 276 -7.56 3.82 13.53
N THR A 277 -8.69 3.26 13.11
CA THR A 277 -8.82 2.36 11.95
C THR A 277 -9.80 2.95 10.94
N ASP A 278 -10.11 2.23 9.88
CA ASP A 278 -11.19 2.61 8.97
C ASP A 278 -12.59 2.58 9.61
N TYR A 279 -12.74 2.01 10.80
CA TYR A 279 -14.02 1.89 11.52
C TYR A 279 -14.15 2.86 12.68
N ASN A 280 -13.07 3.54 13.10
CA ASN A 280 -13.11 4.51 14.20
C ASN A 280 -12.00 5.56 14.12
N LYS A 281 -12.24 6.73 14.70
CA LYS A 281 -11.28 7.85 14.72
C LYS A 281 -10.06 7.64 15.62
N GLY A 282 -10.07 6.63 16.48
CA GLY A 282 -9.04 6.41 17.50
C GLY A 282 -9.15 7.37 18.69
N LEU A 283 -8.22 7.24 19.63
CA LEU A 283 -8.11 8.08 20.81
C LEU A 283 -7.32 9.37 20.52
N GLU A 284 -7.77 10.49 21.09
CA GLU A 284 -7.12 11.77 20.88
C GLU A 284 -5.66 11.75 21.37
N LYS A 285 -4.72 12.17 20.51
CA LYS A 285 -3.28 12.24 20.80
C LYS A 285 -2.64 10.89 21.18
N VAL A 286 -3.22 9.78 20.74
CA VAL A 286 -2.65 8.43 20.92
C VAL A 286 -2.11 7.92 19.60
N GLY A 287 -0.77 7.92 19.49
CA GLY A 287 -0.07 7.25 18.38
C GLY A 287 0.36 5.82 18.72
N PRO A 288 0.95 5.07 17.77
CA PRO A 288 1.19 3.62 17.89
C PRO A 288 2.02 3.23 19.11
N LYS A 289 3.11 3.96 19.37
CA LYS A 289 3.98 3.71 20.53
C LYS A 289 3.31 4.03 21.86
N THR A 290 2.37 4.98 21.87
CA THR A 290 1.59 5.32 23.06
C THR A 290 0.51 4.28 23.30
N ALA A 291 -0.21 3.87 22.24
CA ALA A 291 -1.20 2.80 22.28
C ALA A 291 -0.58 1.49 22.79
N LEU A 292 0.58 1.08 22.26
CA LEU A 292 1.33 -0.09 22.74
C LEU A 292 1.62 -0.01 24.24
N LYS A 293 2.10 1.13 24.75
CA LYS A 293 2.37 1.30 26.19
C LYS A 293 1.12 1.19 27.04
N LEU A 294 0.00 1.74 26.56
CA LEU A 294 -1.27 1.69 27.27
C LEU A 294 -1.79 0.25 27.33
N ILE A 295 -1.80 -0.46 26.20
CA ILE A 295 -2.26 -1.85 26.14
C ILE A 295 -1.35 -2.79 26.95
N LYS A 296 -0.02 -2.64 26.87
CA LYS A 296 0.88 -3.43 27.74
C LYS A 296 0.67 -3.15 29.23
N LYS A 297 0.26 -1.93 29.62
CA LYS A 297 0.03 -1.56 31.02
C LYS A 297 -1.34 -2.04 31.53
N HIS A 298 -2.36 -1.94 30.70
CA HIS A 298 -3.76 -2.13 31.10
C HIS A 298 -4.38 -3.44 30.60
N GLY A 299 -3.68 -4.20 29.75
CA GLY A 299 -4.10 -5.50 29.23
C GLY A 299 -4.89 -5.39 27.92
N ASP A 300 -5.98 -4.62 27.94
CA ASP A 300 -6.97 -4.54 26.87
C ASP A 300 -7.48 -3.10 26.63
N ILE A 301 -8.20 -2.91 25.52
CA ILE A 301 -8.77 -1.61 25.17
C ILE A 301 -9.80 -1.09 26.18
N TYR A 302 -10.61 -1.95 26.79
CA TYR A 302 -11.68 -1.54 27.71
C TYR A 302 -11.10 -0.86 28.95
N SER A 303 -10.03 -1.44 29.49
CA SER A 303 -9.27 -0.90 30.62
C SER A 303 -8.59 0.41 30.26
N VAL A 304 -8.09 0.55 29.03
CA VAL A 304 -7.53 1.82 28.53
C VAL A 304 -8.60 2.91 28.39
N LEU A 305 -9.77 2.57 27.86
CA LEU A 305 -10.90 3.50 27.71
C LEU A 305 -11.37 4.02 29.07
N ASN A 306 -11.51 3.13 30.06
CA ASN A 306 -11.88 3.49 31.43
C ASN A 306 -10.86 4.43 32.09
N GLU A 307 -9.56 4.13 32.01
CA GLU A 307 -8.48 4.98 32.54
C GLU A 307 -8.46 6.36 31.86
N LYS A 308 -8.65 6.39 30.53
CA LYS A 308 -8.64 7.63 29.74
C LYS A 308 -9.94 8.42 29.87
N LYS A 309 -10.98 7.85 30.47
CA LYS A 309 -12.36 8.38 30.47
C LYS A 309 -12.80 8.75 29.06
N ALA A 310 -12.51 7.86 28.12
CA ALA A 310 -12.81 8.01 26.70
C ALA A 310 -13.73 6.89 26.26
N GLU A 311 -14.51 7.16 25.22
CA GLU A 311 -15.43 6.18 24.63
C GLU A 311 -15.13 6.05 23.14
N ILE A 312 -15.16 4.82 22.65
CA ILE A 312 -15.15 4.50 21.22
C ILE A 312 -16.46 3.75 20.96
N GLU A 313 -17.29 4.32 20.10
CA GLU A 313 -18.55 3.70 19.71
C GLU A 313 -18.28 2.37 19.00
N ALA A 314 -19.14 1.36 19.28
CA ALA A 314 -19.09 0.05 18.64
C ALA A 314 -17.74 -0.70 18.77
N VAL A 315 -16.96 -0.48 19.83
CA VAL A 315 -15.63 -1.10 20.00
C VAL A 315 -15.66 -2.63 19.86
N ASP A 316 -16.69 -3.29 20.39
CA ASP A 316 -16.86 -4.75 20.29
C ASP A 316 -17.07 -5.20 18.85
N GLN A 317 -17.90 -4.47 18.09
CA GLN A 317 -18.16 -4.78 16.68
C GLN A 317 -16.90 -4.56 15.84
N ILE A 318 -16.12 -3.52 16.13
CA ILE A 318 -14.86 -3.26 15.43
C ILE A 318 -13.85 -4.36 15.71
N ARG A 319 -13.71 -4.80 16.97
CA ARG A 319 -12.85 -5.94 17.32
C ARG A 319 -13.30 -7.20 16.58
N ASP A 320 -14.61 -7.46 16.55
CA ASP A 320 -15.17 -8.64 15.90
C ASP A 320 -14.89 -8.67 14.39
N ILE A 321 -14.96 -7.53 13.70
CA ILE A 321 -14.59 -7.41 12.28
C ILE A 321 -13.16 -7.94 12.03
N PHE A 322 -12.19 -7.64 12.90
CA PHE A 322 -10.81 -8.10 12.73
C PHE A 322 -10.56 -9.53 13.26
N LEU A 323 -11.28 -9.93 14.32
CA LEU A 323 -11.12 -11.25 14.93
C LEU A 323 -11.81 -12.35 14.12
N HIS A 324 -13.01 -12.07 13.62
CA HIS A 324 -13.90 -12.97 12.90
C HIS A 324 -14.41 -12.29 11.61
N PRO A 325 -13.50 -11.96 10.66
CA PRO A 325 -13.91 -11.31 9.43
C PRO A 325 -14.83 -12.19 8.58
N GLU A 326 -15.72 -11.55 7.83
CA GLU A 326 -16.50 -12.23 6.81
C GLU A 326 -15.60 -12.61 5.63
N VAL A 327 -15.39 -13.91 5.43
CA VAL A 327 -14.54 -14.50 4.39
C VAL A 327 -15.25 -15.69 3.74
N THR A 328 -14.83 -16.06 2.54
CA THR A 328 -15.40 -17.18 1.78
C THR A 328 -14.33 -18.22 1.44
N ASP A 329 -14.74 -19.49 1.34
CA ASP A 329 -13.98 -20.58 0.76
C ASP A 329 -14.43 -20.93 -0.67
N ASP A 330 -15.48 -20.26 -1.17
CA ASP A 330 -16.01 -20.43 -2.52
C ASP A 330 -15.17 -19.65 -3.54
N TYR A 331 -13.99 -20.19 -3.84
CA TYR A 331 -13.12 -19.70 -4.90
C TYR A 331 -12.34 -20.84 -5.55
N LYS A 332 -11.88 -20.60 -6.79
CA LYS A 332 -11.00 -21.51 -7.52
C LYS A 332 -9.80 -20.74 -8.03
N ILE A 333 -8.61 -21.21 -7.66
CA ILE A 333 -7.36 -20.57 -8.05
C ILE A 333 -6.78 -21.35 -9.23
N ARG A 334 -6.85 -20.76 -10.42
CA ARG A 334 -6.25 -21.34 -11.63
C ARG A 334 -5.61 -20.24 -12.47
N TRP A 335 -4.33 -20.42 -12.78
CA TRP A 335 -3.65 -19.61 -13.79
C TRP A 335 -3.85 -20.26 -15.16
N GLU A 336 -4.28 -19.46 -16.12
CA GLU A 336 -4.56 -19.88 -17.49
C GLU A 336 -3.53 -19.25 -18.45
N LYS A 337 -3.57 -19.66 -19.72
CA LYS A 337 -2.72 -19.04 -20.73
C LYS A 337 -3.29 -17.66 -21.09
N PRO A 338 -2.44 -16.63 -21.22
CA PRO A 338 -2.89 -15.32 -21.65
C PRO A 338 -3.43 -15.38 -23.09
N ASP A 339 -4.54 -14.70 -23.33
CA ASP A 339 -5.16 -14.54 -24.65
C ASP A 339 -4.61 -13.26 -25.30
N SER A 340 -3.53 -13.41 -26.09
CA SER A 340 -2.81 -12.28 -26.68
C SER A 340 -3.66 -11.46 -27.66
N GLU A 341 -4.60 -12.09 -28.36
CA GLU A 341 -5.48 -11.42 -29.33
C GLU A 341 -6.45 -10.50 -28.60
N LYS A 342 -7.18 -11.01 -27.60
CA LYS A 342 -8.09 -10.19 -26.79
C LYS A 342 -7.37 -9.12 -25.99
N LEU A 343 -6.12 -9.36 -25.59
CA LEU A 343 -5.31 -8.38 -24.87
C LEU A 343 -4.98 -7.18 -25.77
N LEU A 344 -4.63 -7.43 -27.04
CA LEU A 344 -4.39 -6.39 -28.04
C LEU A 344 -5.68 -5.66 -28.40
N GLU A 345 -6.77 -6.39 -28.64
CA GLU A 345 -8.09 -5.80 -28.92
C GLU A 345 -8.51 -4.85 -27.79
N PHE A 346 -8.54 -5.35 -26.55
CA PHE A 346 -9.01 -4.56 -25.40
C PHE A 346 -8.13 -3.34 -25.13
N LEU A 347 -6.81 -3.50 -25.09
CA LEU A 347 -5.92 -2.39 -24.72
C LEU A 347 -5.62 -1.45 -25.89
N CYS A 348 -5.36 -1.97 -27.09
CA CYS A 348 -4.95 -1.15 -28.22
C CYS A 348 -6.14 -0.54 -28.96
N GLU A 349 -7.15 -1.34 -29.29
CA GLU A 349 -8.35 -0.84 -29.98
C GLU A 349 -9.32 -0.18 -28.98
N GLY A 350 -9.48 -0.77 -27.81
CA GLY A 350 -10.40 -0.29 -26.79
C GLY A 350 -9.90 0.90 -25.97
N HIS A 351 -8.58 1.04 -25.74
CA HIS A 351 -8.02 2.02 -24.80
C HIS A 351 -6.76 2.76 -25.29
N ASP A 352 -6.50 2.74 -26.61
CA ASP A 352 -5.43 3.48 -27.28
C ASP A 352 -4.00 3.16 -26.79
N PHE A 353 -3.76 1.94 -26.29
CA PHE A 353 -2.41 1.51 -25.96
C PHE A 353 -1.58 1.21 -27.22
N SER A 354 -0.27 1.37 -27.10
CA SER A 354 0.67 1.07 -28.19
C SER A 354 0.77 -0.44 -28.43
N ILE A 355 0.39 -0.86 -29.64
CA ILE A 355 0.45 -2.27 -30.13
C ILE A 355 1.83 -2.90 -29.87
N ASP A 356 2.92 -2.21 -30.19
CA ASP A 356 4.28 -2.72 -29.97
C ASP A 356 4.57 -2.99 -28.48
N ARG A 357 4.19 -2.05 -27.59
CA ARG A 357 4.45 -2.19 -26.14
C ARG A 357 3.60 -3.29 -25.53
N VAL A 358 2.33 -3.36 -25.91
CA VAL A 358 1.38 -4.37 -25.43
C VAL A 358 1.76 -5.75 -25.96
N GLY A 359 2.11 -5.87 -27.24
CA GLY A 359 2.58 -7.12 -27.84
C GLY A 359 3.81 -7.68 -27.14
N LYS A 360 4.79 -6.83 -26.80
CA LYS A 360 5.96 -7.25 -25.99
C LYS A 360 5.58 -7.76 -24.61
N ALA A 361 4.62 -7.12 -23.93
CA ALA A 361 4.15 -7.58 -22.63
C ALA A 361 3.39 -8.91 -22.73
N ALA A 362 2.56 -9.09 -23.76
CA ALA A 362 1.83 -10.32 -24.03
C ALA A 362 2.77 -11.50 -24.31
N GLU A 363 3.81 -11.31 -25.12
CA GLU A 363 4.81 -12.35 -25.40
C GLU A 363 5.60 -12.74 -24.15
N ARG A 364 5.95 -11.77 -23.31
CA ARG A 364 6.62 -12.03 -22.02
C ARG A 364 5.73 -12.85 -21.08
N LEU A 365 4.46 -12.48 -20.94
CA LEU A 365 3.45 -13.24 -20.18
C LEU A 365 3.30 -14.67 -20.69
N LYS A 366 3.21 -14.84 -22.01
CA LYS A 366 3.05 -16.15 -22.66
C LYS A 366 4.26 -17.04 -22.46
N THR A 367 5.47 -16.48 -22.59
CA THR A 367 6.73 -17.21 -22.37
C THR A 367 6.87 -17.67 -20.92
N ALA A 368 6.62 -16.78 -19.97
CA ALA A 368 6.70 -17.08 -18.53
C ALA A 368 5.64 -18.11 -18.09
N SER A 369 4.44 -18.05 -18.68
CA SER A 369 3.36 -19.02 -18.41
C SER A 369 3.63 -20.39 -19.07
N GLY A 370 4.17 -20.40 -20.29
CA GLY A 370 4.43 -21.62 -21.07
C GLY A 370 5.63 -22.43 -20.61
N ALA A 371 6.71 -21.79 -20.14
CA ALA A 371 7.87 -22.48 -19.56
C ALA A 371 7.50 -23.31 -18.32
N ARG A 372 6.39 -22.96 -17.66
CA ARG A 372 5.91 -23.57 -16.41
C ARG A 372 5.02 -24.78 -16.56
N GLN A 373 4.23 -24.88 -17.63
CA GLN A 373 3.43 -26.10 -17.87
C GLN A 373 4.34 -27.32 -18.07
N LYS A 374 5.46 -27.15 -18.77
CA LYS A 374 6.45 -28.23 -18.98
C LYS A 374 7.09 -28.75 -17.69
N THR A 375 7.18 -27.92 -16.65
CA THR A 375 7.77 -28.31 -15.36
C THR A 375 6.76 -28.99 -14.44
N LEU A 376 5.46 -28.76 -14.61
CA LEU A 376 4.41 -29.52 -13.89
C LEU A 376 4.22 -30.92 -14.51
N ASP A 377 4.21 -31.02 -15.84
CA ASP A 377 4.07 -32.31 -16.54
C ASP A 377 5.29 -33.24 -16.37
N GLN A 378 6.43 -32.72 -15.90
CA GLN A 378 7.62 -33.53 -15.60
C GLN A 378 7.61 -34.19 -14.21
N TRP A 379 6.64 -33.84 -13.36
CA TRP A 379 6.52 -34.35 -12.00
C TRP A 379 5.28 -35.24 -11.78
N PHE A 380 4.53 -35.56 -12.84
CA PHE A 380 3.40 -36.49 -12.84
C PHE A 380 3.66 -37.72 -13.70
#